data_AF-A0A7C8KIV6-F1
#
_entry.id   AF-A0A7C8KIV6-F1
#
_cell.length_a   1.000
_cell.length_b   1.000
_cell.length_c   1.000
_cell.angle_alpha   90.00
_cell.angle_beta   90.00
_cell.angle_gamma   90.00
#
_symmetry.space_group_name_H-M   'P 1'
#
loop_
_entity.id
_entity.type
_entity.pdbx_description
1 polymer ?
#
loop_
_entity_poly.entity_id
_entity_poly.type
_entity_poly.pdbx_seq_one_letter_code
_entity_poly.pdbx_strand_id
1 'polypeptide(L)'
;MFPDIWANQFVMPTLATMLGPEPVLQYASGNTALQTPSNARQPVHSDIDFPHPSFPFSMVVNIPLVDMTIENGALEVWPGTHLTAFEDQILEPGQSGELPVRAIIPELLQLRKAVCPPVRVVVPKGSIIIRDLRLWHAGCPNFTPNPRVMLAFIWQAAWWCGRGWFELPIRLRSLLSTWENGIIKFRVAARWVEQKRAYRRQEIEESNLGSLDATVSGLF
;
A
#
# COMPACT_ATOMS: atom_id res chain seq x y z
N MET A 1 15.51 0.57 -12.55
CA MET A 1 14.93 1.31 -11.41
C MET A 1 14.96 2.77 -11.79
N PHE A 2 13.84 3.48 -11.62
CA PHE A 2 13.67 4.83 -12.17
C PHE A 2 13.62 5.87 -11.06
N PRO A 3 14.41 6.96 -11.13
CA PRO A 3 14.42 8.00 -10.09
C PRO A 3 13.06 8.66 -9.96
N ASP A 4 12.33 8.88 -11.06
CA ASP A 4 10.99 9.48 -11.04
C ASP A 4 9.93 8.65 -10.32
N ILE A 5 10.24 7.41 -9.94
CA ILE A 5 9.38 6.54 -9.14
C ILE A 5 9.93 6.37 -7.73
N TRP A 6 11.22 6.06 -7.59
CA TRP A 6 11.83 5.66 -6.32
C TRP A 6 12.39 6.84 -5.51
N ALA A 7 12.70 7.95 -6.17
CA ALA A 7 13.27 9.17 -5.61
C ALA A 7 12.60 10.41 -6.23
N ASN A 8 11.28 10.35 -6.41
CA ASN A 8 10.53 11.35 -7.16
C ASN A 8 10.67 12.76 -6.54
N GLN A 9 10.96 13.76 -7.37
CA GLN A 9 11.25 15.13 -6.97
C GLN A 9 10.11 15.85 -6.23
N PHE A 10 8.86 15.41 -6.39
CA PHE A 10 7.70 15.97 -5.67
C PHE A 10 7.34 15.15 -4.43
N VAL A 11 7.52 13.83 -4.50
CA VAL A 11 7.22 12.93 -3.38
C VAL A 11 8.24 13.10 -2.27
N MET A 12 9.54 13.15 -2.56
CA MET A 12 10.58 13.17 -1.52
C MET A 12 10.47 14.39 -0.59
N PRO A 13 10.32 15.65 -1.09
CA PRO A 13 10.09 16.79 -0.20
C PRO A 13 8.81 16.64 0.63
N THR A 14 7.72 16.17 0.02
CA THR A 14 6.44 15.94 0.71
C THR A 14 6.61 14.96 1.87
N LEU A 15 7.29 13.84 1.63
CA LEU A 15 7.56 12.84 2.67
C LEU A 15 8.48 13.40 3.76
N ALA A 16 9.54 14.12 3.40
CA ALA A 16 10.45 14.72 4.38
C ALA A 16 9.75 15.76 5.27
N THR A 17 8.82 16.53 4.71
CA THR A 17 8.00 17.45 5.51
C THR A 17 7.05 16.71 6.46
N MET A 18 6.44 15.62 6.02
CA MET A 18 5.43 14.91 6.81
C MET A 18 6.01 13.93 7.83
N LEU A 19 7.14 13.30 7.53
CA LEU A 19 7.76 12.22 8.32
C LEU A 19 9.05 12.66 9.02
N GLY A 20 9.49 13.90 8.78
CA GLY A 20 10.77 14.40 9.24
C GLY A 20 11.93 14.05 8.30
N PRO A 21 13.16 14.45 8.66
CA PRO A 21 14.33 14.23 7.81
C PRO A 21 14.60 12.73 7.62
N GLU A 22 15.12 12.39 6.44
CA GLU A 22 15.54 11.02 6.10
C GLU A 22 14.46 9.95 6.27
N PRO A 23 13.27 10.11 5.65
CA PRO A 23 12.23 9.09 5.69
C PRO A 23 12.76 7.76 5.14
N VAL A 24 12.26 6.66 5.68
CA VAL A 24 12.74 5.31 5.39
C VAL A 24 11.70 4.55 4.57
N LEU A 25 12.05 4.14 3.36
CA LEU A 25 11.25 3.23 2.56
C LEU A 25 11.37 1.81 3.12
N GLN A 26 10.26 1.26 3.61
CA GLN A 26 10.22 -0.08 4.23
C GLN A 26 9.48 -1.13 3.41
N TYR A 27 8.67 -0.69 2.46
CA TYR A 27 7.86 -1.57 1.63
C TYR A 27 7.79 -1.03 0.22
N ALA A 28 7.99 -1.89 -0.77
CA ALA A 28 7.78 -1.58 -2.18
C ALA A 28 7.16 -2.80 -2.87
N SER A 29 5.95 -2.63 -3.40
CA SER A 29 5.19 -3.69 -4.05
C SER A 29 4.22 -3.12 -5.08
N GLY A 30 3.25 -3.92 -5.52
CA GLY A 30 2.12 -3.48 -6.30
C GLY A 30 0.83 -4.15 -5.89
N ASN A 31 -0.27 -3.43 -6.02
CA ASN A 31 -1.61 -3.97 -5.95
C ASN A 31 -2.12 -4.16 -7.38
N THR A 32 -2.61 -5.36 -7.70
CA THR A 32 -3.24 -5.67 -8.98
C THR A 32 -4.67 -6.12 -8.73
N ALA A 33 -5.65 -5.33 -9.18
CA ALA A 33 -7.05 -5.70 -9.12
C ALA A 33 -7.41 -6.44 -10.42
N LEU A 34 -7.62 -7.74 -10.30
CA LEU A 34 -8.15 -8.57 -11.38
C LEU A 34 -9.67 -8.38 -11.52
N GLN A 35 -10.25 -8.85 -12.61
CA GLN A 35 -11.70 -8.82 -12.79
C GLN A 35 -12.40 -9.60 -11.67
N THR A 36 -13.42 -9.01 -11.05
CA THR A 36 -14.12 -9.58 -9.90
C THR A 36 -15.63 -9.36 -9.94
N PRO A 37 -16.43 -10.20 -9.24
CA PRO A 37 -17.86 -10.01 -9.11
C PRO A 37 -18.19 -8.77 -8.26
N SER A 38 -19.45 -8.31 -8.32
CA SER A 38 -19.92 -7.09 -7.64
C SER A 38 -19.83 -7.11 -6.12
N ASN A 39 -19.81 -8.29 -5.50
CA ASN A 39 -19.67 -8.45 -4.06
C ASN A 39 -18.21 -8.53 -3.58
N ALA A 40 -17.21 -8.36 -4.46
CA ALA A 40 -15.79 -8.47 -4.11
C ALA A 40 -15.18 -7.18 -3.52
N ARG A 41 -16.01 -6.28 -3.00
CA ARG A 41 -15.52 -5.07 -2.32
C ARG A 41 -14.88 -5.49 -0.99
N GLN A 42 -13.65 -5.05 -0.73
CA GLN A 42 -12.99 -5.29 0.54
C GLN A 42 -13.74 -4.59 1.69
N PRO A 43 -13.70 -5.14 2.92
CA PRO A 43 -14.07 -4.39 4.11
C PRO A 43 -13.27 -3.09 4.20
N VAL A 44 -13.87 -2.04 4.76
CA VAL A 44 -13.14 -0.79 5.01
C VAL A 44 -12.11 -1.06 6.10
N HIS A 45 -10.85 -0.72 5.86
CA HIS A 45 -9.75 -0.97 6.79
C HIS A 45 -8.68 0.12 6.68
N SER A 46 -7.72 0.10 7.61
CA SER A 46 -6.44 0.79 7.45
C SER A 46 -5.34 -0.23 7.18
N ASP A 47 -4.20 0.19 6.63
CA ASP A 47 -3.08 -0.72 6.31
C ASP A 47 -2.23 -1.08 7.55
N ILE A 48 -2.75 -0.83 8.75
CA ILE A 48 -2.03 -1.01 9.99
C ILE A 48 -2.76 -1.93 10.96
N ASP A 49 -1.98 -2.74 11.66
CA ASP A 49 -2.49 -3.80 12.50
C ASP A 49 -1.90 -3.91 13.89
N PHE A 50 -1.29 -2.83 14.35
CA PHE A 50 -0.75 -2.71 15.67
C PHE A 50 -1.09 -1.33 16.25
N PRO A 51 -1.09 -1.19 17.60
CA PRO A 51 -1.22 0.10 18.25
C PRO A 51 -0.19 1.09 17.75
N HIS A 52 -0.64 2.28 17.36
CA HIS A 52 0.20 3.26 16.68
C HIS A 52 0.00 4.68 17.22
N PRO A 53 0.94 5.60 16.98
CA PRO A 53 0.78 6.99 17.35
C PRO A 53 -0.45 7.64 16.70
N SER A 54 -0.99 8.66 17.37
CA SER A 54 -2.09 9.49 16.85
C SER A 54 -1.64 10.56 15.85
N PHE A 55 -0.33 10.70 15.63
CA PHE A 55 0.26 11.60 14.64
C PHE A 55 0.92 10.83 13.49
N PRO A 56 1.13 11.45 12.31
CA PRO A 56 1.72 10.78 11.16
C PRO A 56 3.11 10.22 11.45
N PHE A 57 3.28 8.92 11.21
CA PHE A 57 4.58 8.23 11.33
C PHE A 57 4.85 7.34 10.11
N SER A 58 3.84 7.12 9.26
CA SER A 58 3.92 6.31 8.06
C SER A 58 3.01 6.86 6.96
N MET A 59 3.52 6.93 5.74
CA MET A 59 2.82 7.38 4.54
C MET A 59 2.89 6.31 3.45
N VAL A 60 1.76 6.09 2.77
CA VAL A 60 1.67 5.26 1.59
C VAL A 60 1.71 6.14 0.35
N VAL A 61 2.57 5.77 -0.59
CA VAL A 61 2.64 6.37 -1.93
C VAL A 61 2.16 5.34 -2.94
N ASN A 62 1.00 5.59 -3.54
CA ASN A 62 0.41 4.75 -4.56
C ASN A 62 0.54 5.42 -5.94
N ILE A 63 0.98 4.65 -6.95
CA ILE A 63 1.18 5.15 -8.32
C ILE A 63 0.41 4.27 -9.30
N PRO A 64 -0.77 4.71 -9.80
CA PRO A 64 -1.51 4.00 -10.82
C PRO A 64 -0.74 3.85 -12.14
N LEU A 65 -0.66 2.63 -12.66
CA LEU A 65 -0.04 2.33 -13.96
C LEU A 65 -1.06 2.30 -15.11
N VAL A 66 -2.33 2.50 -14.79
CA VAL A 66 -3.47 2.65 -15.70
C VAL A 66 -4.37 3.78 -15.17
N ASP A 67 -5.30 4.27 -15.98
CA ASP A 67 -6.33 5.20 -15.51
C ASP A 67 -7.19 4.53 -14.44
N MET A 68 -7.47 5.22 -13.36
CA MET A 68 -8.32 4.74 -12.27
C MET A 68 -9.73 5.26 -12.49
N THR A 69 -10.69 4.36 -12.63
CA THR A 69 -12.11 4.69 -12.86
C THR A 69 -12.97 3.97 -11.83
N ILE A 70 -14.23 4.39 -11.70
CA ILE A 70 -15.17 3.68 -10.82
C ILE A 70 -15.33 2.22 -11.29
N GLU A 71 -15.43 2.02 -12.61
CA GLU A 71 -15.66 0.72 -13.26
C GLU A 71 -14.50 -0.26 -13.06
N ASN A 72 -13.25 0.19 -13.11
CA ASN A 72 -12.08 -0.67 -12.97
C ASN A 72 -11.55 -0.82 -11.55
N GLY A 73 -12.36 -0.45 -10.56
CA GLY A 73 -12.01 -0.62 -9.16
C GLY A 73 -11.02 0.42 -8.65
N ALA A 74 -11.26 1.71 -8.90
CA ALA A 74 -10.61 2.81 -8.18
C ALA A 74 -10.53 2.54 -6.65
N LEU A 75 -9.59 3.15 -5.94
CA LEU A 75 -9.54 3.04 -4.48
C LEU A 75 -10.72 3.82 -3.88
N GLU A 76 -11.41 3.26 -2.89
CA GLU A 76 -12.30 4.04 -2.03
C GLU A 76 -11.49 4.56 -0.84
N VAL A 77 -11.55 5.85 -0.55
CA VAL A 77 -10.90 6.45 0.62
C VAL A 77 -11.91 7.21 1.46
N TRP A 78 -11.66 7.27 2.75
CA TRP A 78 -12.49 7.97 3.73
C TRP A 78 -11.71 9.18 4.25
N PRO A 79 -11.87 10.38 3.65
CA PRO A 79 -11.08 11.55 4.06
C PRO A 79 -11.20 11.79 5.57
N GLY A 80 -10.15 12.29 6.20
CA GLY A 80 -10.14 12.65 7.63
C GLY A 80 -10.09 11.49 8.66
N THR A 81 -10.17 10.23 8.24
CA THR A 81 -10.13 9.09 9.19
C THR A 81 -8.72 8.69 9.63
N HIS A 82 -7.67 9.29 9.06
CA HIS A 82 -6.29 9.11 9.54
C HIS A 82 -6.04 9.62 10.98
N LEU A 83 -7.03 10.28 11.60
CA LEU A 83 -6.99 10.75 12.99
C LEU A 83 -7.58 9.73 13.98
N THR A 84 -8.07 8.59 13.50
CA THR A 84 -8.72 7.57 14.33
C THR A 84 -7.68 6.61 14.92
N ALA A 85 -8.10 5.76 15.85
CA ALA A 85 -7.21 4.91 16.63
C ALA A 85 -7.19 3.46 16.11
N PHE A 86 -6.26 2.65 16.62
CA PHE A 86 -6.14 1.24 16.26
C PHE A 86 -7.38 0.45 16.70
N GLU A 87 -7.98 0.85 17.84
CA GLU A 87 -9.14 0.24 18.47
C GLU A 87 -10.43 0.37 17.66
N ASP A 88 -10.44 1.20 16.63
CA ASP A 88 -11.57 1.37 15.70
C ASP A 88 -11.66 0.22 14.68
N GLN A 89 -10.68 -0.68 14.68
CA GLN A 89 -10.61 -1.87 13.83
C GLN A 89 -11.02 -3.14 14.59
N ILE A 90 -11.70 -4.03 13.89
CA ILE A 90 -12.07 -5.38 14.31
C ILE A 90 -11.53 -6.40 13.31
N LEU A 91 -11.48 -7.66 13.74
CA LEU A 91 -11.26 -8.80 12.87
C LEU A 91 -12.60 -9.44 12.54
N GLU A 92 -12.98 -9.40 11.27
CA GLU A 92 -14.11 -10.16 10.74
C GLU A 92 -13.64 -11.56 10.32
N PRO A 93 -14.45 -12.60 10.53
CA PRO A 93 -14.15 -13.92 10.00
C PRO A 93 -13.96 -13.85 8.47
N GLY A 94 -12.90 -14.47 7.95
CA GLY A 94 -12.76 -14.67 6.51
C GLY A 94 -13.90 -15.55 5.96
N GLN A 95 -14.08 -15.58 4.63
CA GLN A 95 -14.97 -16.59 4.05
C GLN A 95 -14.40 -17.99 4.30
N SER A 96 -15.21 -19.05 4.18
CA SER A 96 -14.84 -20.42 4.56
C SER A 96 -13.42 -20.82 4.11
N GLY A 97 -12.48 -20.93 5.07
CA GLY A 97 -11.08 -21.31 4.83
C GLY A 97 -10.10 -20.15 4.64
N GLU A 98 -10.59 -18.91 4.60
CA GLU A 98 -9.79 -17.69 4.52
C GLU A 98 -9.39 -17.17 5.90
N LEU A 99 -8.27 -16.46 5.95
CA LEU A 99 -7.84 -15.77 7.17
C LEU A 99 -8.82 -14.65 7.54
N PRO A 100 -8.93 -14.32 8.85
CA PRO A 100 -9.67 -13.14 9.29
C PRO A 100 -9.21 -11.88 8.57
N VAL A 101 -10.16 -11.04 8.19
CA VAL A 101 -9.92 -9.78 7.51
C VAL A 101 -10.14 -8.62 8.47
N ARG A 102 -9.35 -7.56 8.31
CA ARG A 102 -9.53 -6.34 9.10
C ARG A 102 -10.68 -5.54 8.54
N ALA A 103 -11.49 -5.02 9.45
CA ALA A 103 -12.59 -4.14 9.12
C ALA A 103 -12.69 -3.03 10.17
N ILE A 104 -13.24 -1.88 9.79
CA ILE A 104 -13.64 -0.83 10.71
C ILE A 104 -15.01 -1.18 11.28
N ILE A 105 -15.19 -0.90 12.58
CA ILE A 105 -16.46 -1.10 13.29
C ILE A 105 -17.64 -0.46 12.51
N PRO A 106 -18.71 -1.21 12.20
CA PRO A 106 -19.81 -0.72 11.35
C PRO A 106 -20.45 0.59 11.84
N GLU A 107 -20.60 0.78 13.15
CA GLU A 107 -21.18 1.99 13.74
C GLU A 107 -20.31 3.22 13.44
N LEU A 108 -18.98 3.06 13.48
CA LEU A 108 -18.04 4.15 13.17
C LEU A 108 -18.10 4.53 11.68
N LEU A 109 -18.32 3.56 10.79
CA LEU A 109 -18.56 3.84 9.38
C LEU A 109 -19.83 4.68 9.17
N GLN A 110 -20.92 4.38 9.87
CA GLN A 110 -22.14 5.17 9.78
C GLN A 110 -21.95 6.59 10.31
N LEU A 111 -21.32 6.73 11.48
CA LEU A 111 -20.97 8.03 12.05
C LEU A 111 -20.10 8.84 11.10
N ARG A 112 -19.10 8.22 10.47
CA ARG A 112 -18.22 8.90 9.52
C ARG A 112 -18.98 9.34 8.27
N LYS A 113 -19.84 8.49 7.69
CA LYS A 113 -20.67 8.84 6.52
C LYS A 113 -21.53 10.06 6.75
N ALA A 114 -22.07 10.23 7.96
CA ALA A 114 -22.90 11.38 8.33
C ALA A 114 -22.11 12.71 8.34
N VAL A 115 -20.80 12.67 8.57
CA VAL A 115 -19.93 13.86 8.61
C VAL A 115 -19.21 14.09 7.28
N CYS A 116 -18.59 13.05 6.74
CA CYS A 116 -17.82 13.10 5.50
C CYS A 116 -17.82 11.70 4.85
N PRO A 117 -18.65 11.49 3.82
CA PRO A 117 -18.75 10.21 3.15
C PRO A 117 -17.47 9.84 2.39
N PRO A 118 -17.26 8.55 2.09
CA PRO A 118 -16.13 8.12 1.30
C PRO A 118 -16.17 8.64 -0.14
N VAL A 119 -15.00 8.73 -0.76
CA VAL A 119 -14.84 9.12 -2.16
C VAL A 119 -14.05 8.07 -2.94
N ARG A 120 -14.31 8.00 -4.25
CA ARG A 120 -13.57 7.15 -5.20
C ARG A 120 -12.41 7.95 -5.78
N VAL A 121 -11.20 7.42 -5.70
CA VAL A 121 -10.00 8.08 -6.24
C VAL A 121 -9.89 7.83 -7.74
N VAL A 122 -10.63 8.62 -8.51
CA VAL A 122 -10.64 8.61 -9.99
C VAL A 122 -9.57 9.57 -10.49
N VAL A 123 -8.50 9.01 -11.06
CA VAL A 123 -7.31 9.76 -11.47
C VAL A 123 -6.68 9.13 -12.71
N PRO A 124 -6.03 9.91 -13.59
CA PRO A 124 -5.35 9.36 -14.75
C PRO A 124 -4.09 8.56 -14.36
N LYS A 125 -3.64 7.70 -15.26
CA LYS A 125 -2.36 7.00 -15.20
C LYS A 125 -1.21 7.97 -14.92
N GLY A 126 -0.29 7.57 -14.05
CA GLY A 126 0.88 8.38 -13.68
C GLY A 126 0.61 9.42 -12.59
N SER A 127 -0.64 9.53 -12.11
CA SER A 127 -0.94 10.26 -10.89
C SER A 127 -0.21 9.66 -9.68
N ILE A 128 -0.06 10.44 -8.62
CA ILE A 128 0.53 10.00 -7.35
C ILE A 128 -0.49 10.24 -6.25
N ILE A 129 -0.83 9.19 -5.52
CA ILE A 129 -1.73 9.25 -4.36
C ILE A 129 -0.85 9.09 -3.12
N ILE A 130 -0.73 10.15 -2.32
CA ILE A 130 -0.01 10.12 -1.04
C ILE A 130 -1.06 10.15 0.07
N ARG A 131 -1.02 9.17 0.97
CA ARG A 131 -1.97 9.05 2.08
C ARG A 131 -1.30 8.58 3.35
N ASP A 132 -1.85 8.97 4.49
CA ASP A 132 -1.47 8.40 5.78
C ASP A 132 -1.78 6.89 5.80
N LEU A 133 -0.89 6.08 6.37
CA LEU A 133 -1.07 4.63 6.51
C LEU A 133 -2.38 4.27 7.22
N ARG A 134 -2.82 5.14 8.14
CA ARG A 134 -4.02 4.96 8.98
C ARG A 134 -5.32 5.36 8.26
N LEU A 135 -5.24 5.99 7.09
CA LEU A 135 -6.42 6.42 6.36
C LEU A 135 -7.29 5.21 6.00
N TRP A 136 -8.56 5.22 6.42
CA TRP A 136 -9.48 4.16 6.08
C TRP A 136 -9.75 4.14 4.57
N HIS A 137 -9.75 2.94 4.01
CA HIS A 137 -9.93 2.73 2.60
C HIS A 137 -10.49 1.32 2.32
N ALA A 138 -10.92 1.11 1.09
CA ALA A 138 -11.33 -0.21 0.61
C ALA A 138 -10.97 -0.37 -0.87
N GLY A 139 -10.40 -1.53 -1.21
CA GLY A 139 -10.35 -1.98 -2.60
C GLY A 139 -11.76 -2.30 -3.09
N CYS A 140 -12.10 -1.80 -4.28
CA CYS A 140 -13.40 -2.05 -4.88
C CYS A 140 -13.30 -2.99 -6.08
N PRO A 141 -14.42 -3.63 -6.45
CA PRO A 141 -14.45 -4.57 -7.56
C PRO A 141 -13.96 -3.92 -8.86
N ASN A 142 -13.22 -4.69 -9.66
CA ASN A 142 -12.88 -4.32 -11.03
C ASN A 142 -13.81 -5.09 -11.96
N PHE A 143 -14.70 -4.38 -12.64
CA PHE A 143 -15.66 -4.98 -13.57
C PHE A 143 -15.09 -5.16 -14.97
N THR A 144 -13.97 -4.52 -15.27
CA THR A 144 -13.33 -4.59 -16.58
C THR A 144 -12.53 -5.88 -16.73
N PRO A 145 -12.35 -6.40 -17.97
CA PRO A 145 -11.53 -7.58 -18.21
C PRO A 145 -10.01 -7.32 -18.04
N ASN A 146 -9.60 -6.05 -17.92
CA ASN A 146 -8.19 -5.69 -17.86
C ASN A 146 -7.73 -5.56 -16.40
N PRO A 147 -6.58 -6.15 -16.02
CA PRO A 147 -5.99 -5.93 -14.71
C PRO A 147 -5.69 -4.45 -14.49
N ARG A 148 -6.21 -3.90 -13.38
CA ARG A 148 -5.82 -2.57 -12.93
C ARG A 148 -4.59 -2.72 -12.04
N VAL A 149 -3.48 -2.05 -12.38
CA VAL A 149 -2.18 -2.19 -11.68
C VAL A 149 -1.76 -0.86 -11.06
N MET A 150 -1.25 -0.91 -9.83
CA MET A 150 -0.78 0.26 -9.08
C MET A 150 0.42 -0.15 -8.23
N LEU A 151 1.47 0.65 -8.23
CA LEU A 151 2.59 0.48 -7.31
C LEU A 151 2.20 0.98 -5.93
N ALA A 152 2.79 0.40 -4.89
CA ALA A 152 2.59 0.79 -3.50
C ALA A 152 3.92 0.83 -2.77
N PHE A 153 4.22 1.98 -2.18
CA PHE A 153 5.40 2.21 -1.35
C PHE A 153 4.95 2.64 0.04
N ILE A 154 5.55 2.10 1.10
CA ILE A 154 5.31 2.56 2.48
C ILE A 154 6.60 3.19 3.01
N TRP A 155 6.48 4.46 3.35
CA TRP A 155 7.54 5.30 3.90
C TRP A 155 7.25 5.58 5.36
N GLN A 156 8.26 5.51 6.20
CA GLN A 156 8.13 5.73 7.64
C GLN A 156 9.10 6.79 8.13
N ALA A 157 8.72 7.45 9.21
CA ALA A 157 9.60 8.38 9.90
C ALA A 157 10.85 7.65 10.43
N ALA A 158 12.01 8.29 10.35
CA ALA A 158 13.28 7.70 10.78
C ALA A 158 13.27 7.24 12.25
N TRP A 159 12.61 8.01 13.11
CA TRP A 159 12.50 7.73 14.55
C TRP A 159 11.52 6.60 14.88
N TRP A 160 10.63 6.23 13.95
CA TRP A 160 9.69 5.12 14.16
C TRP A 160 10.41 3.77 14.20
N CYS A 161 11.58 3.66 13.56
CA CYS A 161 12.41 2.45 13.57
C CYS A 161 11.63 1.18 13.17
N GLY A 162 10.75 1.30 12.17
CA GLY A 162 9.98 0.15 11.68
C GLY A 162 10.90 -0.98 11.21
N ARG A 163 10.40 -2.21 11.27
CA ARG A 163 11.19 -3.43 11.01
C ARG A 163 11.03 -3.97 9.59
N GLY A 164 10.22 -3.30 8.75
CA GLY A 164 10.00 -3.70 7.37
C GLY A 164 11.24 -3.51 6.51
N TRP A 165 11.49 -4.49 5.64
CA TRP A 165 12.51 -4.45 4.61
C TRP A 165 12.06 -5.27 3.41
N PHE A 166 12.69 -5.05 2.26
CA PHE A 166 12.47 -5.84 1.05
C PHE A 166 13.79 -6.15 0.35
N GLU A 167 13.79 -7.12 -0.56
CA GLU A 167 15.01 -7.49 -1.27
C GLU A 167 15.25 -6.60 -2.49
N LEU A 168 16.50 -6.20 -2.68
CA LEU A 168 16.96 -5.54 -3.89
C LEU A 168 18.25 -6.18 -4.42
N PRO A 169 18.41 -6.27 -5.75
CA PRO A 169 19.68 -6.72 -6.33
C PRO A 169 20.85 -5.86 -5.87
N ILE A 170 21.94 -6.48 -5.40
CA ILE A 170 23.14 -5.79 -4.90
C ILE A 170 23.71 -4.78 -5.90
N ARG A 171 23.62 -5.08 -7.20
CA ARG A 171 24.03 -4.19 -8.30
C ARG A 171 23.35 -2.82 -8.30
N LEU A 172 22.19 -2.67 -7.63
CA LEU A 172 21.47 -1.41 -7.51
C LEU A 172 21.94 -0.56 -6.33
N ARG A 173 22.76 -1.09 -5.42
CA ARG A 173 23.17 -0.40 -4.18
C ARG A 173 23.91 0.91 -4.46
N SER A 174 24.88 0.88 -5.38
CA SER A 174 25.62 2.09 -5.75
C SER A 174 24.70 3.15 -6.36
N LEU A 175 23.74 2.74 -7.22
CA LEU A 175 22.76 3.64 -7.80
C LEU A 175 21.84 4.25 -6.74
N LEU A 176 21.27 3.44 -5.84
CA LEU A 176 20.41 3.92 -4.76
C LEU A 176 21.13 4.88 -3.82
N SER A 177 22.39 4.59 -3.50
CA SER A 177 23.19 5.45 -2.63
C SER A 177 23.34 6.87 -3.18
N THR A 178 23.37 7.05 -4.50
CA THR A 178 23.38 8.40 -5.11
C THR A 178 22.10 9.18 -4.84
N TRP A 179 20.96 8.49 -4.75
CA TRP A 179 19.66 9.12 -4.53
C TRP A 179 19.41 9.36 -3.04
N GLU A 180 19.77 8.39 -2.18
CA GLU A 180 19.65 8.50 -0.72
C GLU A 180 20.44 9.70 -0.16
N ASN A 181 21.55 10.07 -0.81
CA ASN A 181 22.41 11.19 -0.43
C ASN A 181 22.19 12.44 -1.30
N GLY A 182 21.04 12.53 -1.99
CA GLY A 182 20.65 13.72 -2.74
C GLY A 182 20.28 14.92 -1.85
N ILE A 183 19.70 15.96 -2.47
CA ILE A 183 19.26 17.18 -1.77
C ILE A 183 18.27 16.85 -0.65
N ILE A 184 17.26 16.03 -0.97
CA ILE A 184 16.38 15.43 0.03
C ILE A 184 16.88 14.03 0.30
N LYS A 185 17.46 13.85 1.48
CA LYS A 185 17.94 12.56 1.92
C LYS A 185 16.79 11.64 2.30
N PHE A 186 16.97 10.36 2.05
CA PHE A 186 16.07 9.30 2.47
C PHE A 186 16.86 8.00 2.61
N ARG A 187 16.24 6.97 3.20
CA ARG A 187 16.86 5.65 3.33
C ARG A 187 15.96 4.57 2.74
N VAL A 188 16.56 3.51 2.22
CA VAL A 188 15.85 2.31 1.79
C VAL A 188 16.22 1.14 2.69
N ALA A 189 15.24 0.62 3.42
CA ALA A 189 15.41 -0.60 4.20
C ALA A 189 15.40 -1.82 3.26
N ALA A 190 16.56 -2.13 2.68
CA ALA A 190 16.72 -3.25 1.75
C ALA A 190 17.68 -4.32 2.26
N ARG A 191 17.35 -5.59 2.00
CA ARG A 191 18.30 -6.70 2.01
C ARG A 191 18.88 -6.87 0.61
N TRP A 192 20.20 -6.83 0.50
CA TRP A 192 20.89 -6.90 -0.77
C TRP A 192 21.20 -8.34 -1.17
N VAL A 193 20.84 -8.74 -2.38
CA VAL A 193 20.99 -10.11 -2.88
C VAL A 193 21.73 -10.17 -4.23
N GLU A 194 22.53 -11.22 -4.45
CA GLU A 194 23.45 -11.37 -5.59
C GLU A 194 22.77 -11.66 -6.94
N GLN A 195 21.60 -12.31 -6.99
CA GLN A 195 21.02 -12.76 -8.26
C GLN A 195 19.53 -12.44 -8.48
N LYS A 196 19.19 -12.37 -9.78
CA LYS A 196 17.89 -12.01 -10.37
C LYS A 196 16.76 -12.86 -9.77
N ARG A 197 15.96 -12.32 -8.85
CA ARG A 197 14.59 -12.82 -8.71
C ARG A 197 13.87 -12.54 -10.04
N ALA A 198 13.64 -13.59 -10.82
CA ALA A 198 12.53 -13.58 -11.75
C ALA A 198 11.29 -13.26 -10.90
N TYR A 199 10.55 -12.22 -11.28
CA TYR A 199 9.20 -12.02 -10.74
C TYR A 199 8.49 -13.38 -10.81
N ARG A 200 8.12 -13.90 -9.63
CA ARG A 200 7.42 -15.17 -9.37
C ARG A 200 6.94 -15.88 -10.66
N ARG A 201 7.74 -16.79 -11.25
CA ARG A 201 7.16 -17.91 -12.00
C ARG A 201 6.68 -18.87 -10.94
N GLN A 202 5.37 -19.00 -10.76
CA GLN A 202 4.86 -20.24 -10.20
C GLN A 202 5.24 -21.32 -11.20
N GLU A 203 6.21 -22.16 -10.84
CA GLU A 203 6.24 -23.49 -11.41
C GLU A 203 4.93 -24.14 -10.97
N ILE A 204 4.00 -24.23 -11.92
CA ILE A 204 2.84 -25.11 -11.78
C ILE A 204 3.44 -26.51 -11.91
N GLU A 205 3.81 -27.11 -10.78
CA GLU A 205 3.81 -28.57 -10.71
C GLU A 205 2.35 -28.99 -10.86
N GLU A 206 2.04 -29.71 -11.94
CA GLU A 206 0.77 -30.38 -12.17
C GLU A 206 0.58 -31.45 -11.08
N SER A 207 0.21 -31.05 -9.87
CA SER A 207 -0.41 -31.94 -8.89
C SER A 207 -1.36 -31.14 -7.99
N ASN A 208 -2.65 -31.36 -8.25
CA ASN A 208 -3.82 -30.92 -7.49
C ASN A 208 -4.16 -29.42 -7.53
N LEU A 209 -5.13 -29.09 -8.40
CA LEU A 209 -5.88 -27.84 -8.41
C LEU A 209 -6.56 -27.59 -7.04
N GLY A 210 -6.03 -26.62 -6.28
CA GLY A 210 -6.65 -26.06 -5.09
C GLY A 210 -5.83 -24.87 -4.57
N SER A 211 -6.46 -23.70 -4.50
CA SER A 211 -6.02 -22.44 -3.88
C SER A 211 -4.70 -21.80 -4.36
N LEU A 212 -4.83 -20.77 -5.21
CA LEU A 212 -3.79 -19.76 -5.42
C LEU A 212 -3.87 -18.71 -4.31
N ASP A 213 -2.98 -18.84 -3.33
CA ASP A 213 -2.79 -17.92 -2.20
C ASP A 213 -2.35 -16.52 -2.65
N ALA A 214 -3.23 -15.53 -2.44
CA ALA A 214 -2.88 -14.12 -2.40
C ALA A 214 -2.47 -13.72 -0.98
N THR A 215 -1.28 -14.14 -0.56
CA THR A 215 -0.68 -13.72 0.72
C THR A 215 -0.18 -12.28 0.64
N VAL A 216 -1.00 -11.33 1.11
CA VAL A 216 -0.52 -10.12 1.79
C VAL A 216 -0.40 -10.47 3.26
N SER A 217 0.68 -11.16 3.62
CA SER A 217 1.07 -11.38 5.01
C SER A 217 2.58 -11.39 5.05
N GLY A 218 3.17 -10.25 5.38
CA GLY A 218 4.61 -10.08 5.39
C GLY A 218 5.00 -8.63 5.68
N LEU A 219 4.46 -8.09 6.77
CA LEU A 219 4.97 -6.87 7.40
C LEU A 219 5.17 -7.15 8.89
N PHE A 220 6.14 -8.03 9.18
CA PHE A 220 6.90 -8.07 10.44
C PHE A 220 8.34 -8.47 10.13
#